data_AF-A0A9P4VRJ0-F1
#
_entry.id   AF-A0A9P4VRJ0-F1
#
_cell.length_a   1.000
_cell.length_b   1.000
_cell.length_c   1.000
_cell.angle_alpha   90.00
_cell.angle_beta   90.00
_cell.angle_gamma   90.00
#
_symmetry.space_group_name_H-M   'P 1'
#
loop_
_entity.id
_entity.type
_entity.pdbx_description
1 polymer ?
#
loop_
_entity_poly.entity_id
_entity_poly.type
_entity_poly.pdbx_seq_one_letter_code
_entity_poly.pdbx_strand_id
1 'polypeptide(L)'
;MSRDDGLYRVPAVEYEIYLSPIYRVPVLYLRLMHVPDTDCMDLPSLYRWLVPLLFKEQLQDVGVLGAISIANHPASQVPTNFVHPCNTSEAMEQALPLAKHSSVKPEAYLILWMGIVGGSVGLEVPLAMVSETVCSPE
;
A
#
# COMPACT_ATOMS: atom_id res chain seq x y z
N MET A 1 11.46 23.24 -34.33
CA MET A 1 10.48 22.16 -34.54
C MET A 1 10.88 21.02 -33.62
N SER A 2 10.32 21.02 -32.41
CA SER A 2 10.59 20.03 -31.38
C SER A 2 9.92 18.72 -31.77
N ARG A 3 10.66 17.61 -31.68
CA ARG A 3 10.12 16.27 -31.88
C ARG A 3 9.11 16.00 -30.76
N ASP A 4 7.85 15.93 -31.17
CA ASP A 4 6.73 15.51 -30.35
C ASP A 4 6.73 13.98 -30.34
N ASP A 5 7.59 13.39 -29.52
CA ASP A 5 7.63 11.94 -29.30
C ASP A 5 6.50 11.58 -28.32
N GLY A 6 5.28 11.54 -28.85
CA GLY A 6 4.06 11.07 -28.18
C GLY A 6 4.11 9.57 -27.87
N LEU A 7 5.02 9.15 -27.00
CA LEU A 7 5.05 7.79 -26.48
C LEU A 7 3.80 7.58 -25.62
N TYR A 8 3.02 6.55 -25.98
CA TYR A 8 1.98 5.96 -25.16
C TYR A 8 2.59 5.64 -23.79
N ARG A 9 2.37 6.49 -22.78
CA ARG A 9 2.92 6.25 -21.45
C ARG A 9 2.11 5.12 -20.84
N VAL A 10 2.80 4.03 -20.47
CA VAL A 10 2.16 2.89 -19.84
C VAL A 10 1.56 3.34 -18.51
N PRO A 11 0.28 3.01 -18.22
CA PRO A 11 -0.32 3.27 -16.91
C PRO A 11 0.58 2.70 -15.81
N ALA A 12 0.86 3.53 -14.82
CA ALA A 12 1.72 3.17 -13.71
C ALA A 12 1.06 3.59 -12.39
N VAL A 13 1.55 3.03 -11.30
CA VAL A 13 1.14 3.40 -9.96
C VAL A 13 2.37 3.79 -9.17
N GLU A 14 2.25 4.91 -8.46
CA GLU A 14 3.26 5.39 -7.54
C GLU A 14 2.78 5.14 -6.12
N TYR A 15 3.63 4.52 -5.32
CA TYR A 15 3.39 4.23 -3.92
C TYR A 15 4.34 5.03 -3.04
N GLU A 16 3.80 5.66 -2.00
CA GLU A 16 4.60 6.35 -0.99
C GLU A 16 4.21 5.86 0.40
N ILE A 17 5.19 5.62 1.26
CA ILE A 17 4.98 5.09 2.61
C ILE A 17 5.39 6.17 3.62
N TYR A 18 4.46 6.55 4.48
CA TYR A 18 4.69 7.50 5.56
C TYR A 18 4.32 6.89 6.91
N LEU A 19 5.06 7.22 7.97
CA LEU A 19 4.70 6.81 9.32
C LEU A 19 3.56 7.70 9.85
N SER A 20 2.46 7.09 10.30
CA SER A 20 1.40 7.86 10.96
C SER A 20 1.83 8.27 12.38
N PRO A 21 1.81 9.56 12.74
CA PRO A 21 2.09 9.99 14.11
C PRO A 21 0.96 9.59 15.08
N ILE A 22 -0.26 9.41 14.58
CA ILE A 22 -1.44 9.06 15.37
C ILE A 22 -1.49 7.55 15.62
N TYR A 23 -1.44 6.76 14.54
CA TYR A 23 -1.60 5.31 14.61
C TYR A 23 -0.29 4.57 14.87
N ARG A 24 0.87 5.23 14.73
CA ARG A 24 2.20 4.63 14.89
C ARG A 24 2.47 3.41 14.02
N VAL A 25 1.82 3.35 12.86
CA VAL A 25 2.01 2.34 11.82
C VAL A 25 2.32 3.03 10.48
N PRO A 26 2.97 2.35 9.52
CA PRO A 26 3.13 2.87 8.18
C PRO A 26 1.78 2.99 7.46
N VAL A 27 1.66 4.03 6.64
CA VAL A 27 0.47 4.37 5.86
C VAL A 27 0.88 4.47 4.39
N LEU A 28 0.12 3.79 3.54
CA LEU A 28 0.37 3.71 2.12
C LEU A 28 -0.46 4.74 1.37
N TYR A 29 0.20 5.71 0.75
CA TYR A 29 -0.37 6.64 -0.21
C TYR A 29 -0.12 6.12 -1.62
N LEU A 30 -1.07 6.33 -2.52
CA LEU A 30 -0.98 5.86 -3.89
C LEU A 30 -1.56 6.84 -4.90
N ARG A 31 -0.95 6.88 -6.10
CA ARG A 31 -1.41 7.67 -7.24
C ARG A 31 -1.32 6.88 -8.53
N LEU A 32 -2.35 6.99 -9.37
CA LEU A 32 -2.28 6.51 -10.74
C LEU A 32 -1.57 7.55 -11.60
N MET A 33 -0.58 7.08 -12.35
CA MET A 33 0.25 7.85 -13.25
C MET A 33 -0.05 7.45 -14.68
N HIS A 34 -0.01 8.42 -15.59
CA HIS A 34 -0.24 8.18 -17.02
C HIS A 34 -1.62 7.59 -17.35
N VAL A 35 -2.62 7.90 -16.53
CA VAL A 35 -4.05 7.62 -16.79
C VAL A 35 -4.77 8.90 -17.17
N PRO A 36 -5.96 8.84 -17.81
CA PRO A 36 -6.79 10.01 -18.02
C PRO A 36 -7.07 10.76 -16.71
N ASP A 37 -7.15 12.09 -16.74
CA ASP A 37 -7.39 12.91 -15.54
C ASP A 37 -8.69 12.55 -14.81
N THR A 38 -9.67 11.98 -15.52
CA THR A 38 -10.92 11.48 -14.93
C THR A 38 -10.70 10.28 -14.00
N ASP A 39 -9.65 9.50 -14.23
CA ASP A 39 -9.37 8.25 -13.53
C ASP A 39 -8.36 8.42 -12.38
N CYS A 40 -7.59 9.51 -12.37
CA CYS A 40 -6.46 9.68 -11.43
C CYS A 40 -6.91 9.79 -9.95
N MET A 41 -8.13 10.27 -9.72
CA MET A 41 -8.74 10.43 -8.40
C MET A 41 -10.07 9.67 -8.24
N ASP A 42 -10.51 8.95 -9.26
CA ASP A 42 -11.74 8.17 -9.20
C ASP A 42 -11.49 6.83 -8.50
N LEU A 43 -12.02 6.68 -7.29
CA LEU A 43 -11.90 5.45 -6.49
C LEU A 43 -12.34 4.20 -7.28
N PRO A 44 -13.51 4.17 -7.95
CA PRO A 44 -13.89 3.06 -8.84
C PRO A 44 -12.82 2.69 -9.88
N SER A 45 -12.20 3.68 -10.53
CA SER A 45 -11.12 3.45 -11.47
C SER A 45 -9.87 2.90 -10.76
N LEU A 46 -9.52 3.42 -9.59
CA LEU A 46 -8.43 2.86 -8.77
C LEU A 46 -8.66 1.38 -8.41
N TYR A 47 -9.87 1.04 -7.96
CA TYR A 47 -10.29 -0.34 -7.72
C TYR A 47 -10.23 -1.20 -8.99
N ARG A 48 -10.60 -0.64 -10.14
CA ARG A 48 -10.54 -1.33 -11.44
C ARG A 48 -9.11 -1.66 -11.84
N TRP A 49 -8.19 -0.72 -11.63
CA TRP A 49 -6.80 -0.83 -12.08
C TRP A 49 -5.90 -1.62 -11.12
N LEU A 50 -6.08 -1.46 -9.80
CA LEU A 50 -5.12 -1.93 -8.80
C LEU A 50 -5.60 -3.09 -7.94
N VAL A 51 -6.91 -3.26 -7.78
CA VAL A 51 -7.44 -4.21 -6.80
C VAL A 51 -7.80 -5.52 -7.50
N PRO A 52 -7.08 -6.63 -7.22
CA PRO A 52 -7.47 -7.94 -7.71
C PRO A 52 -8.92 -8.24 -7.33
N LEU A 53 -9.66 -8.92 -8.22
CA LEU A 53 -11.09 -9.22 -8.01
C LEU A 53 -11.37 -9.86 -6.64
N LEU A 54 -10.45 -10.68 -6.13
CA LEU A 54 -10.54 -11.35 -4.82
C LEU A 54 -10.59 -10.37 -3.63
N PHE A 55 -9.97 -9.20 -3.73
CA PHE A 55 -9.87 -8.23 -2.64
C PHE A 55 -10.88 -7.09 -2.75
N LYS A 56 -11.66 -7.02 -3.84
CA LYS A 56 -12.61 -5.92 -4.07
C LYS A 56 -13.68 -5.84 -2.99
N GLU A 57 -14.33 -6.95 -2.66
CA GLU A 57 -15.37 -6.95 -1.62
C GLU A 57 -14.81 -6.60 -0.23
N GLN A 58 -13.62 -7.11 0.11
CA GLN A 58 -12.99 -6.85 1.42
C GLN A 58 -12.47 -5.41 1.60
N LEU A 59 -12.10 -4.73 0.51
CA LEU A 59 -11.67 -3.33 0.54
C LEU A 59 -12.85 -2.35 0.37
N GLN A 60 -13.93 -2.78 -0.30
CA GLN A 60 -15.17 -2.01 -0.42
C GLN A 60 -15.99 -2.05 0.87
N ASP A 61 -15.91 -3.15 1.62
CA ASP A 61 -16.37 -3.25 3.00
C ASP A 61 -15.29 -2.72 3.96
N VAL A 62 -15.64 -2.38 5.21
CA VAL A 62 -14.67 -1.93 6.23
C VAL A 62 -13.87 -3.12 6.78
N GLY A 63 -13.34 -3.96 5.90
CA GLY A 63 -12.64 -5.18 6.23
C GLY A 63 -11.27 -4.96 6.88
N VAL A 64 -10.59 -6.06 7.19
CA VAL A 64 -9.26 -6.08 7.84
C VAL A 64 -8.20 -5.33 7.01
N LEU A 65 -8.40 -5.22 5.69
CA LEU A 65 -7.46 -4.62 4.74
C LEU A 65 -7.55 -3.08 4.66
N GLY A 66 -8.49 -2.46 5.38
CA GLY A 66 -8.70 -1.01 5.40
C GLY A 66 -9.36 -0.47 4.12
N ALA A 67 -10.13 0.60 4.24
CA ALA A 67 -10.75 1.24 3.06
C ALA A 67 -9.77 2.21 2.39
N ILE A 68 -9.77 2.24 1.05
CA ILE A 68 -9.12 3.33 0.32
C ILE A 68 -9.92 4.62 0.55
N SER A 69 -9.24 5.67 0.97
CA SER A 69 -9.80 6.99 1.26
C SER A 69 -8.95 8.10 0.64
N ILE A 70 -9.41 9.35 0.72
CA ILE A 70 -8.66 10.54 0.28
C ILE A 70 -8.26 11.35 1.50
N ALA A 71 -6.98 11.72 1.58
CA ALA A 71 -6.45 12.66 2.56
C ALA A 71 -5.40 13.58 1.91
N ASN A 72 -5.00 14.63 2.61
CA ASN A 72 -3.89 15.46 2.16
C ASN A 72 -2.58 14.69 2.28
N HIS A 73 -1.78 14.73 1.21
CA HIS A 73 -0.48 14.09 1.17
C HIS A 73 0.48 14.73 2.19
N PRO A 74 1.23 13.95 3.02
CA PRO A 74 2.02 14.51 4.10
C PRO A 74 3.08 15.53 3.65
N ALA A 75 3.71 15.30 2.50
CA ALA A 75 4.77 16.17 2.00
C ALA A 75 4.25 17.34 1.15
N SER A 76 3.29 17.09 0.25
CA SER A 76 2.85 18.07 -0.76
C SER A 76 1.52 18.74 -0.44
N GLN A 77 0.79 18.26 0.57
CA GLN A 77 -0.50 18.81 1.03
C GLN A 77 -1.62 18.81 -0.02
N VAL A 78 -1.45 18.08 -1.12
CA VAL A 78 -2.50 17.90 -2.14
C VAL A 78 -3.35 16.67 -1.82
N PRO A 79 -4.64 16.64 -2.20
CA PRO A 79 -5.48 15.45 -2.06
C PRO A 79 -4.84 14.24 -2.75
N THR A 80 -4.75 13.12 -2.05
CA THR A 80 -4.15 11.88 -2.55
C THR A 80 -4.85 10.66 -1.94
N ASN A 81 -4.98 9.58 -2.72
CA ASN A 81 -5.56 8.34 -2.24
C ASN A 81 -4.60 7.66 -1.25
N PHE A 82 -5.14 7.06 -0.21
CA PHE A 82 -4.38 6.31 0.79
C PHE A 82 -5.19 5.16 1.36
N VAL A 83 -4.51 4.14 1.89
CA VAL A 83 -5.16 3.07 2.64
C VAL A 83 -5.31 3.50 4.09
N HIS A 84 -6.54 3.53 4.60
CA HIS A 84 -6.81 3.98 5.97
C HIS A 84 -6.24 3.00 7.01
N PRO A 85 -5.42 3.45 7.98
CA PRO A 85 -4.66 2.56 8.85
C PRO A 85 -5.41 2.04 10.08
N CYS A 86 -6.73 2.28 10.22
CA CYS A 86 -7.46 1.98 11.45
C CYS A 86 -7.37 0.52 11.89
N ASN A 87 -7.38 -0.41 10.94
CA ASN A 87 -7.33 -1.84 11.22
C ASN A 87 -5.90 -2.40 11.10
N THR A 88 -4.95 -1.59 10.64
CA THR A 88 -3.56 -2.02 10.37
C THR A 88 -2.84 -2.42 11.65
N SER A 89 -3.01 -1.67 12.76
CA SER A 89 -2.35 -2.02 14.03
C SER A 89 -2.78 -3.40 14.53
N GLU A 90 -4.09 -3.65 14.55
CA GLU A 90 -4.66 -4.93 14.99
C GLU A 90 -4.22 -6.07 14.06
N ALA A 91 -4.29 -5.88 12.75
CA ALA A 91 -3.85 -6.88 11.78
C ALA A 91 -2.36 -7.21 11.95
N MET A 92 -1.51 -6.21 12.19
CA MET A 92 -0.08 -6.41 12.46
C MET A 92 0.15 -7.17 13.78
N GLU A 93 -0.57 -6.85 14.85
CA GLU A 93 -0.47 -7.55 16.13
C GLU A 93 -0.86 -9.03 16.03
N GLN A 94 -1.87 -9.35 15.22
CA GLN A 94 -2.32 -10.73 14.99
C GLN A 94 -1.36 -11.52 14.09
N ALA A 95 -0.75 -10.85 13.11
CA ALA A 95 0.09 -11.49 12.11
C ALA A 95 1.56 -11.62 12.57
N LEU A 96 2.01 -10.76 13.47
CA LEU A 96 3.30 -10.93 14.13
C LEU A 96 3.24 -12.21 14.98
N PRO A 97 4.23 -13.10 14.90
CA PRO A 97 4.26 -14.30 15.72
C PRO A 97 4.03 -13.95 17.19
N LEU A 98 3.36 -14.84 17.94
CA LEU A 98 3.24 -14.82 19.42
C LEU A 98 4.59 -14.88 20.15
N ALA A 99 5.70 -14.49 19.52
CA ALA A 99 7.02 -14.32 20.08
C ALA A 99 6.97 -13.20 21.14
N LYS A 100 6.41 -13.55 22.29
CA LYS A 100 6.22 -12.70 23.46
C LYS A 100 7.51 -12.09 23.99
N HIS A 101 8.69 -12.40 23.43
CA HIS A 101 9.98 -12.02 23.99
C HIS A 101 11.10 -11.75 22.96
N SER A 102 10.80 -11.65 21.65
CA SER A 102 11.82 -11.36 20.62
C SER A 102 11.54 -10.03 19.95
N SER A 103 12.54 -9.14 19.89
CA SER A 103 12.44 -7.91 19.11
C SER A 103 12.23 -8.24 17.63
N VAL A 104 11.09 -7.84 17.06
CA VAL A 104 10.83 -7.97 15.63
C VAL A 104 11.79 -7.04 14.88
N LYS A 105 12.56 -7.59 13.94
CA LYS A 105 13.43 -6.78 13.08
C LYS A 105 12.58 -5.82 12.22
N PRO A 106 12.98 -4.54 12.04
CA PRO A 106 12.22 -3.59 11.23
C PRO A 106 11.89 -4.08 9.81
N GLU A 107 12.79 -4.84 9.19
CA GLU A 107 12.61 -5.42 7.85
C GLU A 107 11.47 -6.44 7.83
N ALA A 108 11.42 -7.31 8.84
CA ALA A 108 10.35 -8.31 8.99
C ALA A 108 8.99 -7.63 9.24
N TYR A 109 8.97 -6.55 10.03
CA TYR A 109 7.77 -5.75 10.24
C TYR A 109 7.26 -5.14 8.93
N LEU A 110 8.14 -4.53 8.13
CA LEU A 110 7.76 -3.91 6.86
C LEU A 110 7.31 -4.94 5.82
N ILE A 111 7.97 -6.10 5.73
CA ILE A 111 7.56 -7.19 4.83
C ILE A 111 6.16 -7.69 5.18
N LEU A 112 5.89 -7.92 6.47
CA LEU A 112 4.59 -8.35 6.93
C LEU A 112 3.52 -7.29 6.66
N TRP A 113 3.82 -6.03 6.97
CA TRP A 113 2.93 -4.90 6.70
C TRP A 113 2.62 -4.77 5.21
N MET A 114 3.61 -4.91 4.32
CA MET A 114 3.38 -4.91 2.87
C MET A 114 2.52 -6.09 2.42
N GLY A 115 2.66 -7.26 3.06
CA GLY A 115 1.79 -8.41 2.79
C GLY A 115 0.32 -8.16 3.16
N ILE A 116 0.06 -7.42 4.24
CA ILE A 116 -1.29 -7.10 4.71
C ILE A 116 -1.88 -5.91 3.93
N VAL A 117 -1.15 -4.80 3.85
CA VAL A 117 -1.65 -3.53 3.28
C VAL A 117 -1.34 -3.40 1.80
N GLY A 118 -0.14 -3.77 1.37
CA GLY A 118 0.31 -3.60 -0.01
C GLY A 118 -0.43 -4.51 -1.00
N GLY A 119 -0.63 -5.78 -0.64
CA GLY A 119 -1.28 -6.76 -1.51
C GLY A 119 -2.71 -6.40 -1.92
N SER A 120 -3.42 -5.62 -1.08
CA SER A 120 -4.78 -5.18 -1.37
C SER A 120 -4.85 -4.15 -2.50
N VAL A 121 -3.76 -3.40 -2.73
CA VAL A 121 -3.65 -2.35 -3.75
C VAL A 121 -2.59 -2.65 -4.81
N GLY A 122 -2.23 -3.93 -5.00
CA GLY A 122 -1.30 -4.36 -6.04
C GLY A 122 0.19 -4.10 -5.76
N LEU A 123 0.54 -3.73 -4.53
CA LEU A 123 1.94 -3.67 -4.08
C LEU A 123 2.36 -5.05 -3.55
N GLU A 124 3.06 -5.81 -4.38
CA GLU A 124 3.50 -7.16 -4.05
C GLU A 124 4.97 -7.20 -3.63
N VAL A 125 5.29 -8.04 -2.64
CA VAL A 125 6.67 -8.29 -2.20
C VAL A 125 7.19 -9.57 -2.86
N PRO A 126 8.33 -9.53 -3.60
CA PRO A 126 8.93 -10.72 -4.16
C PRO A 126 9.31 -11.74 -3.07
N LEU A 127 9.00 -13.03 -3.30
CA LEU A 127 9.26 -14.10 -2.33
C LEU A 127 10.73 -14.19 -1.90
N ALA A 128 11.67 -13.84 -2.78
CA ALA A 128 13.09 -13.80 -2.49
C ALA A 128 13.41 -12.88 -1.29
N MET A 129 12.72 -11.74 -1.15
CA MET A 129 12.93 -10.80 -0.06
C MET A 129 12.42 -11.33 1.30
N VAL A 130 11.46 -12.25 1.28
CA VAL A 130 10.92 -12.89 2.49
C VAL A 130 11.90 -13.93 3.05
N SER A 131 12.59 -14.66 2.17
CA SER A 131 13.51 -15.74 2.55
C SER A 131 14.77 -15.23 3.26
N GLU A 132 15.28 -14.06 2.88
CA GLU A 132 16.53 -13.50 3.41
C GLU A 132 16.36 -12.93 4.83
N THR A 133 15.16 -12.42 5.15
CA THR A 133 14.88 -11.75 6.44
C THR A 133 14.39 -12.69 7.54
N VAL A 134 13.76 -13.81 7.18
CA VAL A 134 13.20 -14.77 8.16
C VAL A 134 14.21 -15.86 8.56
N CYS A 135 15.21 -16.14 7.72
CA CYS A 135 16.14 -17.27 7.90
C CYS A 135 17.61 -16.89 8.15
N SER A 136 17.95 -15.63 8.44
CA SER A 136 19.32 -15.31 8.86
C SER A 136 19.53 -15.73 10.33
N PRO A 137 20.33 -16.78 10.63
CA PRO A 137 20.74 -17.06 12.00
C PRO A 137 21.75 -15.98 12.44
N GLU A 138 21.62 -15.53 13.69
CA GLU A 138 22.65 -14.72 14.35
C GLU A 138 23.95 -15.50 14.57
#